data_AF-A0A6L3X6I4-F1
#
_entry.id   AF-A0A6L3X6I4-F1
#
_cell.length_a   1.000
_cell.length_b   1.000
_cell.length_c   1.000
_cell.angle_alpha   90.00
_cell.angle_beta   90.00
_cell.angle_gamma   90.00
#
_symmetry.space_group_name_H-M   'P 1'
#
loop_
_entity.id
_entity.type
_entity.pdbx_description
1 polymer ?
#
loop_
_entity_poly.entity_id
_entity_poly.type
_entity_poly.pdbx_seq_one_letter_code
_entity_poly.pdbx_strand_id
1 'polypeptide(L)'
;NWCGVTQLGWDEKSQLKITQMLSLGLPEAIAHAVTAQQVAETAGVDTGCGGIQYPLGGWLCPAELTSAAIALGQSCGLTVHYAHKVQSLSRTAHWKLRFADGKEAQHASVVLANGHHISKFTQTASLPVYPVGGQVSHIPAAPQLSKLRQVLCYDGYLTPQNPSNGHHCIGASYHRGETDMQYSEADQQQNRQRLLDCFP
;
A
#
# COMPACT_ATOMS: atom_id res chain seq x y z
N ASN A 1 1.99 -19.61 1.94
CA ASN A 1 2.12 -19.10 3.31
C ASN A 1 2.36 -17.60 3.27
N TRP A 2 1.74 -16.86 4.19
CA TRP A 2 2.02 -15.44 4.42
C TRP A 2 3.44 -15.33 4.97
N CYS A 3 4.26 -14.49 4.34
CA CYS A 3 5.71 -14.49 4.56
C CYS A 3 6.16 -13.77 5.84
N GLY A 4 5.31 -12.95 6.44
CA GLY A 4 5.68 -12.03 7.50
C GLY A 4 6.21 -10.70 6.96
N VAL A 5 6.23 -9.71 7.85
CA VAL A 5 6.80 -8.37 7.62
C VAL A 5 7.79 -8.08 8.75
N THR A 6 8.98 -7.58 8.41
CA THR A 6 9.96 -7.06 9.38
C THR A 6 10.05 -5.55 9.22
N GLN A 7 9.79 -4.80 10.30
CA GLN A 7 10.07 -3.38 10.38
C GLN A 7 11.37 -3.14 11.16
N LEU A 8 12.31 -2.43 10.52
CA LEU A 8 13.70 -2.34 10.95
C LEU A 8 13.98 -1.04 11.71
N GLY A 9 14.76 -1.13 12.78
CA GLY A 9 15.27 0.01 13.55
C GLY A 9 16.59 0.52 12.98
N TRP A 10 16.56 1.01 11.74
CA TRP A 10 17.75 1.42 10.98
C TRP A 10 18.32 2.79 11.40
N ASP A 11 17.54 3.59 12.13
CA ASP A 11 17.97 4.86 12.75
C ASP A 11 17.41 4.99 14.19
N GLU A 12 17.90 5.99 14.94
CA GLU A 12 17.46 6.23 16.32
C GLU A 12 15.95 6.45 16.41
N LYS A 13 15.35 7.10 15.40
CA LYS A 13 13.93 7.46 15.38
C LYS A 13 13.04 6.25 15.16
N SER A 14 13.38 5.38 14.22
CA SER A 14 12.67 4.12 13.94
C SER A 14 12.85 3.15 15.09
N GLN A 15 14.05 3.04 15.67
CA GLN A 15 14.29 2.21 16.85
C GLN A 15 13.45 2.68 18.04
N LEU A 16 13.36 4.00 18.30
CA LEU A 16 12.52 4.53 19.37
C LEU A 16 11.04 4.18 19.18
N LYS A 17 10.51 4.30 17.96
CA LYS A 17 9.13 3.90 17.65
C LYS A 17 8.90 2.42 17.86
N ILE A 18 9.84 1.57 17.45
CA ILE A 18 9.79 0.12 17.66
C ILE A 18 9.78 -0.20 19.15
N THR A 19 10.66 0.41 19.94
CA THR A 19 10.68 0.25 21.40
C THR A 19 9.34 0.62 22.03
N GLN A 20 8.72 1.72 21.59
CA GLN A 20 7.39 2.11 22.06
C GLN A 20 6.32 1.09 21.71
N MET A 21 6.30 0.56 20.48
CA MET A 21 5.36 -0.50 20.08
C MET A 21 5.55 -1.78 20.89
N LEU A 22 6.79 -2.19 21.12
CA LEU A 22 7.12 -3.38 21.91
C LEU A 22 6.69 -3.24 23.38
N SER A 23 6.70 -2.02 23.93
CA SER A 23 6.25 -1.76 25.30
C SER A 23 4.76 -2.06 25.54
N LEU A 24 3.96 -2.20 24.47
CA LEU A 24 2.55 -2.56 24.57
C LEU A 24 2.32 -4.01 25.01
N GLY A 25 3.34 -4.88 24.97
CA GLY A 25 3.22 -6.27 25.40
C GLY A 25 2.23 -7.08 24.56
N LEU A 26 2.18 -6.82 23.25
CA LEU A 26 1.30 -7.52 22.32
C LEU A 26 1.64 -9.02 22.27
N PRO A 27 0.65 -9.91 22.01
CA PRO A 27 0.92 -11.31 21.74
C PRO A 27 1.96 -11.48 20.61
N GLU A 28 2.89 -12.43 20.75
CA GLU A 28 3.97 -12.65 19.77
C GLU A 28 3.48 -13.00 18.36
N ALA A 29 2.26 -13.55 18.26
CA ALA A 29 1.59 -13.82 17.00
C ALA A 29 1.20 -12.54 16.23
N ILE A 30 1.03 -11.42 16.94
CA ILE A 30 0.76 -10.10 16.35
C ILE A 30 2.08 -9.42 16.04
N ALA A 31 2.93 -9.25 17.05
CA ALA A 31 4.23 -8.60 16.89
C ALA A 31 5.23 -9.04 17.96
N HIS A 32 6.49 -9.22 17.60
CA HIS A 32 7.58 -9.51 18.54
C HIS A 32 8.91 -8.87 18.12
N ALA A 33 9.78 -8.64 19.10
CA ALA A 33 11.10 -8.08 18.87
C ALA A 33 12.02 -9.10 18.19
N VAL A 34 12.91 -8.61 17.32
CA VAL A 34 13.94 -9.44 16.68
C VAL A 34 15.30 -8.75 16.67
N THR A 35 16.35 -9.52 16.86
CA THR A 35 17.74 -9.08 16.71
C THR A 35 18.16 -9.04 15.24
N ALA A 36 19.27 -8.36 14.92
CA ALA A 36 19.82 -8.36 13.56
C ALA A 36 20.11 -9.77 13.02
N GLN A 37 20.62 -10.65 13.88
CA GLN A 37 20.84 -12.06 13.54
C GLN A 37 19.52 -12.77 13.18
N GLN A 38 18.48 -12.59 14.01
CA GLN A 38 17.17 -13.17 13.73
C GLN A 38 16.54 -12.61 12.46
N VAL A 39 16.74 -11.32 12.15
CA VAL A 39 16.34 -10.73 10.86
C VAL A 39 17.05 -11.44 9.71
N ALA A 40 18.37 -11.59 9.75
CA ALA A 40 19.12 -12.28 8.70
C ALA A 40 18.64 -13.74 8.50
N GLU A 41 18.38 -14.46 9.60
CA GLU A 41 17.89 -15.83 9.59
C GLU A 41 16.46 -15.94 9.03
N THR A 42 15.58 -14.99 9.30
CA THR A 42 14.16 -15.08 8.90
C THR A 42 13.91 -14.41 7.55
N ALA A 43 14.37 -13.16 7.37
CA ALA A 43 14.24 -12.40 6.14
C ALA A 43 15.18 -12.90 5.02
N GLY A 44 16.27 -13.58 5.34
CA GLY A 44 17.19 -14.17 4.36
C GLY A 44 18.19 -13.19 3.74
N VAL A 45 18.23 -11.95 4.24
CA VAL A 45 19.19 -10.91 3.87
C VAL A 45 19.72 -10.25 5.14
N ASP A 46 21.00 -9.87 5.12
CA ASP A 46 21.60 -9.10 6.22
C ASP A 46 21.24 -7.62 6.06
N THR A 47 20.78 -7.01 7.15
CA THR A 47 20.38 -5.60 7.23
C THR A 47 21.18 -4.84 8.30
N GLY A 48 22.03 -5.54 9.06
CA GLY A 48 22.81 -4.96 10.16
C GLY A 48 21.99 -4.49 11.37
N CYS A 49 20.65 -4.55 11.33
CA CYS A 49 19.79 -4.00 12.38
C CYS A 49 18.68 -4.97 12.80
N GLY A 50 18.28 -4.86 14.07
CA GLY A 50 17.11 -5.54 14.60
C GLY A 50 15.82 -4.75 14.33
N GLY A 51 14.73 -5.18 14.94
CA GLY A 51 13.46 -4.50 14.82
C GLY A 51 12.29 -5.25 15.42
N ILE A 52 11.16 -5.20 14.73
CA ILE A 52 9.90 -5.86 15.10
C ILE A 52 9.36 -6.66 13.92
N GLN A 53 8.91 -7.89 14.18
CA GLN A 53 8.31 -8.77 13.19
C GLN A 53 6.82 -8.92 13.40
N TYR A 54 6.09 -9.02 12.29
CA TYR A 54 4.66 -9.28 12.20
C TYR A 54 4.45 -10.60 11.45
N PRO A 55 4.39 -11.75 12.14
CA PRO A 55 4.49 -13.08 11.51
C PRO A 55 3.33 -13.41 10.57
N LEU A 56 2.14 -12.89 10.88
CA LEU A 56 0.93 -13.09 10.08
C LEU A 56 0.79 -12.08 8.92
N GLY A 57 1.72 -11.13 8.82
CA GLY A 57 1.76 -10.18 7.72
C GLY A 57 2.31 -10.77 6.43
N GLY A 58 2.40 -9.95 5.39
CA GLY A 58 3.04 -10.30 4.14
C GLY A 58 2.68 -9.31 3.06
N TRP A 59 2.74 -9.76 1.81
CA TRP A 59 2.31 -8.99 0.65
C TRP A 59 1.30 -9.77 -0.18
N LEU A 60 0.50 -9.05 -0.95
CA LEU A 60 -0.40 -9.58 -1.96
C LEU A 60 -0.38 -8.65 -3.18
N CYS A 61 -0.93 -9.10 -4.32
CA CYS A 61 -1.14 -8.23 -5.48
C CYS A 61 -2.49 -7.51 -5.35
N PRO A 62 -2.53 -6.21 -4.98
CA PRO A 62 -3.80 -5.52 -4.73
C PRO A 62 -4.64 -5.35 -6.01
N ALA A 63 -4.00 -5.21 -7.18
CA ALA A 63 -4.68 -5.10 -8.47
C ALA A 63 -5.44 -6.40 -8.82
N GLU A 64 -4.80 -7.55 -8.64
CA GLU A 64 -5.43 -8.86 -8.84
C GLU A 64 -6.53 -9.12 -7.82
N LEU A 65 -6.28 -8.85 -6.53
CA LEU A 65 -7.29 -8.99 -5.48
C LEU A 65 -8.54 -8.16 -5.80
N THR A 66 -8.37 -6.90 -6.19
CA THR A 66 -9.48 -6.00 -6.52
C THR A 66 -10.29 -6.53 -7.70
N SER A 67 -9.60 -6.97 -8.76
CA SER A 67 -10.24 -7.54 -9.95
C SER A 67 -11.01 -8.82 -9.63
N ALA A 68 -10.41 -9.72 -8.83
CA ALA A 68 -11.03 -10.96 -8.40
C ALA A 68 -12.25 -10.73 -7.48
N ALA A 69 -12.16 -9.78 -6.55
CA ALA A 69 -13.27 -9.42 -5.66
C ALA A 69 -14.45 -8.83 -6.44
N ILE A 70 -14.19 -7.98 -7.44
CA ILE A 70 -15.25 -7.46 -8.32
C ILE A 70 -15.90 -8.59 -9.12
N ALA A 71 -15.09 -9.49 -9.71
CA ALA A 71 -15.61 -10.64 -10.46
C ALA A 71 -16.50 -11.55 -9.60
N LEU A 72 -16.08 -11.82 -8.36
CA LEU A 72 -16.90 -12.55 -7.38
C LEU A 72 -18.17 -11.78 -7.02
N GLY A 73 -18.10 -10.46 -6.87
CA GLY A 73 -19.27 -9.62 -6.69
C GLY A 73 -20.26 -9.79 -7.85
N GLN A 74 -19.76 -9.78 -9.10
CA GLN A 74 -20.59 -9.94 -10.29
C GLN A 74 -21.27 -11.31 -10.35
N SER A 75 -20.58 -12.39 -9.98
CA SER A 75 -21.21 -13.72 -9.90
C SER A 75 -22.28 -13.81 -8.80
N CYS A 76 -22.21 -12.92 -7.80
CA CYS A 76 -23.20 -12.77 -6.74
C CYS A 76 -24.27 -11.69 -7.03
N GLY A 77 -24.34 -11.14 -8.25
CA GLY A 77 -25.38 -10.20 -8.68
C GLY A 77 -24.99 -8.71 -8.66
N LEU A 78 -23.72 -8.36 -8.44
CA LEU A 78 -23.24 -6.99 -8.61
C LEU A 78 -23.27 -6.60 -10.10
N THR A 79 -23.98 -5.53 -10.43
CA THR A 79 -23.86 -4.89 -11.75
C THR A 79 -22.75 -3.84 -11.71
N VAL A 80 -21.78 -3.95 -12.61
CA VAL A 80 -20.63 -3.03 -12.69
C VAL A 80 -20.72 -2.20 -13.98
N HIS A 81 -20.62 -0.88 -13.84
CA HIS A 81 -20.60 0.05 -14.96
C HIS A 81 -19.23 0.76 -15.02
N TYR A 82 -18.32 0.25 -15.85
CA TYR A 82 -17.02 0.89 -16.10
C TYR A 82 -17.18 2.14 -16.98
N ALA A 83 -16.18 3.02 -16.96
CA ALA A 83 -16.21 4.32 -17.66
C ALA A 83 -17.41 5.23 -17.29
N HIS A 84 -18.05 5.01 -16.13
CA HIS A 84 -19.17 5.81 -15.64
C HIS A 84 -18.71 6.79 -14.55
N LYS A 85 -18.02 7.87 -14.95
CA LYS A 85 -17.59 8.91 -14.00
C LYS A 85 -18.79 9.74 -13.55
N VAL A 86 -19.13 9.64 -12.26
CA VAL A 86 -20.12 10.52 -11.61
C VAL A 86 -19.50 11.92 -11.49
N GLN A 87 -20.16 12.93 -12.06
CA GLN A 87 -19.76 14.33 -11.98
C GLN A 87 -20.42 15.05 -10.81
N SER A 88 -21.68 14.73 -10.54
CA SER A 88 -22.41 15.35 -9.44
C SER A 88 -23.48 14.43 -8.86
N LEU A 89 -23.83 14.74 -7.63
CA LEU A 89 -24.82 14.05 -6.82
C LEU A 89 -25.81 15.10 -6.35
N SER A 90 -27.08 14.74 -6.31
CA SER A 90 -28.12 15.52 -5.66
C SER A 90 -29.15 14.59 -5.04
N ARG A 91 -29.85 15.05 -4.00
CA ARG A 91 -30.88 14.26 -3.34
C ARG A 91 -32.18 15.04 -3.30
N THR A 92 -33.25 14.41 -3.77
CA THR A 92 -34.63 14.83 -3.56
C THR A 92 -35.31 13.73 -2.73
N ALA A 93 -36.20 12.93 -3.33
CA ALA A 93 -36.71 11.69 -2.74
C ALA A 93 -35.69 10.54 -2.84
N HIS A 94 -34.98 10.47 -3.96
CA HIS A 94 -33.88 9.52 -4.22
C HIS A 94 -32.58 10.27 -4.48
N TRP A 95 -31.46 9.54 -4.46
CA TRP A 95 -30.19 10.05 -4.98
C TRP A 95 -30.22 10.06 -6.49
N LYS A 96 -29.88 11.21 -7.07
CA LYS A 96 -29.71 11.41 -8.50
C LYS A 96 -28.22 11.59 -8.80
N LEU A 97 -27.69 10.72 -9.65
CA LEU A 97 -26.31 10.74 -10.12
C LEU A 97 -26.32 11.31 -11.54
N ARG A 98 -25.48 12.31 -11.79
CA ARG A 98 -25.20 12.79 -13.16
C ARG A 98 -23.80 12.35 -13.57
N PHE A 99 -23.71 11.69 -14.72
CA PHE A 99 -22.45 11.18 -15.27
C PHE A 99 -21.83 12.16 -16.25
N ALA A 100 -20.54 11.96 -16.55
CA ALA A 100 -19.77 12.82 -17.44
C ALA A 100 -20.24 12.83 -18.90
N ASP A 101 -20.93 11.77 -19.33
CA ASP A 101 -21.55 11.69 -20.65
C ASP A 101 -22.95 12.33 -20.70
N GLY A 102 -23.38 12.96 -19.61
CA GLY A 102 -24.69 13.60 -19.48
C GLY A 102 -25.83 12.66 -19.10
N LYS A 103 -25.60 11.35 -19.01
CA LYS A 103 -26.62 10.40 -18.53
C LYS A 103 -26.87 10.59 -17.03
N GLU A 104 -28.00 10.04 -16.58
CA GLU A 104 -28.41 10.09 -15.19
C GLU A 104 -28.89 8.73 -14.69
N ALA A 105 -28.72 8.48 -13.39
CA ALA A 105 -29.27 7.32 -12.70
C ALA A 105 -29.88 7.74 -11.36
N GLN A 106 -30.82 6.93 -10.86
CA GLN A 106 -31.45 7.14 -9.56
C GLN A 106 -31.32 5.90 -8.68
N HIS A 107 -30.97 6.11 -7.41
CA HIS A 107 -30.84 5.05 -6.43
C HIS A 107 -31.37 5.49 -5.07
N ALA A 108 -31.90 4.54 -4.29
CA ALA A 108 -32.33 4.83 -2.92
C ALA A 108 -31.15 5.20 -2.00
N SER A 109 -29.99 4.58 -2.23
CA SER A 109 -28.77 4.75 -1.44
C SER A 109 -27.55 4.89 -2.33
N VAL A 110 -26.54 5.64 -1.85
CA VAL A 110 -25.25 5.84 -2.51
C VAL A 110 -24.14 5.69 -1.49
N VAL A 111 -23.07 4.98 -1.87
CA VAL A 111 -21.82 4.89 -1.12
C VAL A 111 -20.70 5.52 -1.95
N LEU A 112 -19.93 6.43 -1.34
CA LEU A 112 -18.76 7.03 -1.98
C LEU A 112 -17.50 6.30 -1.53
N ALA A 113 -16.89 5.56 -2.46
CA ALA A 113 -15.67 4.78 -2.26
C ALA A 113 -14.61 5.08 -3.34
N ASN A 114 -14.54 6.34 -3.79
CA ASN A 114 -13.75 6.80 -4.94
C ASN A 114 -12.36 7.35 -4.58
N GLY A 115 -11.76 6.84 -3.51
CA GLY A 115 -10.38 7.15 -3.11
C GLY A 115 -10.08 8.64 -2.97
N HIS A 116 -8.96 9.11 -3.53
CA HIS A 116 -8.52 10.50 -3.41
C HIS A 116 -9.47 11.54 -4.04
N HIS A 117 -10.45 11.10 -4.85
CA HIS A 117 -11.49 11.97 -5.40
C HIS A 117 -12.67 12.17 -4.45
N ILE A 118 -12.65 11.62 -3.24
CA ILE A 118 -13.77 11.67 -2.29
C ILE A 118 -14.26 13.09 -2.00
N SER A 119 -13.38 14.09 -2.01
CA SER A 119 -13.69 15.50 -1.73
C SER A 119 -14.14 16.30 -2.97
N LYS A 120 -14.35 15.65 -4.13
CA LYS A 120 -14.70 16.33 -5.39
C LYS A 120 -16.21 16.57 -5.58
N PHE A 121 -17.05 16.20 -4.63
CA PHE A 121 -18.48 16.51 -4.63
C PHE A 121 -18.80 17.63 -3.65
N THR A 122 -19.81 18.44 -3.94
CA THR A 122 -20.25 19.53 -3.06
C THR A 122 -20.56 19.04 -1.64
N GLN A 123 -21.13 17.85 -1.51
CA GLN A 123 -21.49 17.21 -0.24
C GLN A 123 -20.27 16.83 0.61
N THR A 124 -19.11 16.63 0.00
CA THR A 124 -17.91 16.10 0.64
C THR A 124 -16.70 17.04 0.54
N ALA A 125 -16.89 18.24 -0.03
CA ALA A 125 -15.81 19.20 -0.26
C ALA A 125 -15.12 19.68 1.02
N SER A 126 -15.83 19.70 2.15
CA SER A 126 -15.30 20.12 3.46
C SER A 126 -14.62 19.01 4.25
N LEU A 127 -14.58 17.77 3.73
CA LEU A 127 -13.90 16.68 4.42
C LEU A 127 -12.40 16.99 4.55
N PRO A 128 -11.80 16.80 5.74
CA PRO A 128 -10.40 17.15 6.00
C PRO A 128 -9.44 16.07 5.46
N VAL A 129 -9.47 15.86 4.15
CA VAL A 129 -8.67 14.86 3.44
C VAL A 129 -7.89 15.51 2.30
N TYR A 130 -6.69 15.01 2.04
CA TYR A 130 -5.83 15.48 0.95
C TYR A 130 -5.21 14.30 0.22
N PRO A 131 -4.98 14.41 -1.10
CA PRO A 131 -4.31 13.38 -1.87
C PRO A 131 -2.82 13.32 -1.52
N VAL A 132 -2.23 12.13 -1.71
CA VAL A 132 -0.80 11.93 -1.66
C VAL A 132 -0.42 11.10 -2.87
N GLY A 133 0.32 11.69 -3.80
CA GLY A 133 0.91 10.99 -4.93
C GLY A 133 2.11 10.15 -4.47
N GLY A 134 2.37 9.05 -5.16
CA GLY A 134 3.50 8.19 -4.85
C GLY A 134 3.79 7.21 -5.98
N GLN A 135 5.07 6.84 -6.09
CA GLN A 135 5.58 5.91 -7.08
C GLN A 135 6.18 4.69 -6.40
N VAL A 136 5.82 3.51 -6.92
CA VAL A 136 6.41 2.22 -6.55
C VAL A 136 7.18 1.72 -7.76
N SER A 137 8.44 1.35 -7.55
CA SER A 137 9.32 0.84 -8.60
C SER A 137 9.22 -0.68 -8.67
N HIS A 138 9.05 -1.22 -9.88
CA HIS A 138 9.26 -2.63 -10.14
C HIS A 138 10.73 -2.88 -10.46
N ILE A 139 11.34 -3.85 -9.78
CA ILE A 139 12.74 -4.22 -10.00
C ILE A 139 12.84 -5.72 -10.29
N PRO A 140 13.72 -6.14 -11.23
CA PRO A 140 13.94 -7.56 -11.46
C PRO A 140 14.61 -8.20 -10.25
N ALA A 141 14.35 -9.48 -10.01
CA ALA A 141 15.14 -10.22 -9.04
C ALA A 141 16.61 -10.33 -9.46
N ALA A 142 17.48 -10.42 -8.47
CA ALA A 142 18.91 -10.69 -8.62
C ALA A 142 19.32 -11.80 -7.64
N PRO A 143 20.43 -12.53 -7.88
CA PRO A 143 20.79 -13.68 -7.05
C PRO A 143 20.90 -13.43 -5.53
N GLN A 144 21.29 -12.21 -5.12
CA GLN A 144 21.30 -11.86 -3.69
C GLN A 144 19.92 -11.50 -3.18
N LEU A 145 19.11 -10.80 -3.98
CA LEU A 145 17.80 -10.32 -3.58
C LEU A 145 16.72 -11.42 -3.61
N SER A 146 16.91 -12.46 -4.42
CA SER A 146 16.04 -13.65 -4.42
C SER A 146 16.06 -14.42 -3.10
N LYS A 147 17.03 -14.16 -2.23
CA LYS A 147 17.09 -14.71 -0.87
C LYS A 147 16.08 -14.03 0.08
N LEU A 148 15.53 -12.87 -0.30
CA LEU A 148 14.59 -12.13 0.53
C LEU A 148 13.28 -12.92 0.69
N ARG A 149 12.96 -13.30 1.92
CA ARG A 149 11.80 -14.12 2.29
C ARG A 149 10.65 -13.33 2.91
N GLN A 150 10.91 -12.13 3.44
CA GLN A 150 9.90 -11.30 4.13
C GLN A 150 9.82 -9.91 3.51
N VAL A 151 8.70 -9.21 3.73
CA VAL A 151 8.64 -7.78 3.44
C VAL A 151 9.52 -7.03 4.43
N LEU A 152 10.36 -6.12 3.94
CA LEU A 152 11.12 -5.20 4.80
C LEU A 152 10.45 -3.84 4.80
N CYS A 153 10.33 -3.24 5.99
CA CYS A 153 9.88 -1.86 6.18
C CYS A 153 11.00 -1.04 6.85
N TYR A 154 11.34 0.08 6.23
CA TYR A 154 12.38 1.04 6.62
C TYR A 154 11.88 2.47 6.30
N ASP A 155 12.71 3.41 5.87
CA ASP A 155 12.22 4.65 5.21
C ASP A 155 11.64 4.37 3.81
N GLY A 156 10.73 3.40 3.74
CA GLY A 156 10.31 2.73 2.52
C GLY A 156 9.97 1.28 2.80
N TYR A 157 9.79 0.51 1.75
CA TYR A 157 9.55 -0.92 1.84
C TYR A 157 10.06 -1.65 0.61
N LEU A 158 10.35 -2.93 0.80
CA LEU A 158 10.78 -3.86 -0.25
C LEU A 158 10.06 -5.20 -0.06
N THR A 159 9.39 -5.66 -1.11
CA THR A 159 8.73 -6.97 -1.09
C THR A 159 9.72 -8.09 -1.47
N PRO A 160 9.50 -9.33 -0.99
CA PRO A 160 10.04 -10.52 -1.63
C PRO A 160 9.66 -10.58 -3.12
N GLN A 161 10.36 -11.43 -3.85
CA GLN A 161 10.07 -11.66 -5.25
C GLN A 161 8.67 -12.25 -5.39
N ASN A 162 7.88 -11.74 -6.34
CA ASN A 162 6.71 -12.44 -6.81
C ASN A 162 7.14 -13.54 -7.79
N PRO A 163 6.98 -14.84 -7.47
CA PRO A 163 7.43 -15.92 -8.33
C PRO A 163 6.74 -15.95 -9.70
N SER A 164 5.54 -15.36 -9.85
CA SER A 164 4.81 -15.38 -11.11
C SER A 164 5.34 -14.41 -12.16
N ASN A 165 6.01 -13.33 -11.74
CA ASN A 165 6.55 -12.32 -12.66
C ASN A 165 8.07 -12.10 -12.50
N GLY A 166 8.68 -12.68 -11.47
CA GLY A 166 10.12 -12.60 -11.22
C GLY A 166 10.60 -11.25 -10.69
N HIS A 167 9.71 -10.35 -10.26
CA HIS A 167 10.03 -8.99 -9.83
C HIS A 167 9.72 -8.75 -8.33
N HIS A 168 10.33 -7.71 -7.79
CA HIS A 168 10.02 -7.12 -6.49
C HIS A 168 9.35 -5.76 -6.68
N CYS A 169 8.63 -5.30 -5.67
CA CYS A 169 8.20 -3.91 -5.54
C CYS A 169 9.05 -3.23 -4.47
N ILE A 170 9.59 -2.06 -4.79
CA ILE A 170 10.31 -1.19 -3.87
C ILE A 170 9.69 0.21 -3.90
N GLY A 171 9.45 0.79 -2.73
CA GLY A 171 8.78 2.08 -2.67
C GLY A 171 8.74 2.71 -1.28
N ALA A 172 8.03 3.80 -1.10
CA ALA A 172 7.41 4.60 -2.17
C ALA A 172 7.78 6.07 -2.00
N SER A 173 7.78 6.84 -3.08
CA SER A 173 7.77 8.30 -2.97
C SER A 173 6.48 8.80 -2.32
N TYR A 174 6.51 10.00 -1.75
CA TYR A 174 5.42 10.56 -0.95
C TYR A 174 5.27 12.06 -1.22
N HIS A 175 4.36 12.41 -2.11
CA HIS A 175 4.13 13.78 -2.59
C HIS A 175 2.78 14.30 -2.11
N ARG A 176 2.78 15.10 -1.04
CA ARG A 176 1.54 15.65 -0.45
C ARG A 176 0.87 16.62 -1.40
N GLY A 177 -0.45 16.49 -1.56
CA GLY A 177 -1.25 17.35 -2.43
C GLY A 177 -1.12 17.00 -3.92
N GLU A 178 -0.22 16.09 -4.28
CA GLU A 178 -0.04 15.66 -5.66
C GLU A 178 -1.12 14.67 -6.07
N THR A 179 -1.62 14.82 -7.29
CA THR A 179 -2.59 13.92 -7.92
C THR A 179 -2.17 13.44 -9.29
N ASP A 180 -1.13 14.05 -9.87
CA ASP A 180 -0.54 13.58 -11.11
C ASP A 180 0.15 12.22 -10.87
N MET A 181 -0.07 11.31 -11.81
CA MET A 181 0.43 9.94 -11.78
C MET A 181 1.45 9.71 -12.90
N GLN A 182 2.11 10.77 -13.37
CA GLN A 182 3.23 10.63 -14.29
C GLN A 182 4.41 9.93 -13.62
N TYR A 183 5.15 9.17 -14.43
CA TYR A 183 6.43 8.62 -14.03
C TYR A 183 7.43 9.73 -13.68
N SER A 184 8.16 9.53 -12.59
CA SER A 184 9.26 10.38 -12.15
C SER A 184 10.56 9.57 -12.07
N GLU A 185 11.54 9.92 -12.90
CA GLU A 185 12.89 9.33 -12.83
C GLU A 185 13.55 9.62 -11.48
N ALA A 186 13.31 10.81 -10.92
CA ALA A 186 13.83 11.17 -9.61
C ALA A 186 13.26 10.25 -8.50
N ASP A 187 11.96 9.94 -8.55
CA ASP A 187 11.34 9.00 -7.61
C ASP A 187 11.85 7.57 -7.81
N GLN A 188 12.11 7.17 -9.05
CA GLN A 188 12.66 5.86 -9.38
C GLN A 188 14.04 5.68 -8.73
N GLN A 189 14.92 6.68 -8.85
CA GLN A 189 16.23 6.66 -8.19
C GLN A 189 16.09 6.76 -6.67
N GLN A 190 15.19 7.60 -6.17
CA GLN A 190 14.99 7.77 -4.73
C GLN A 190 14.48 6.50 -4.03
N ASN A 191 13.58 5.74 -4.66
CA ASN A 191 13.11 4.46 -4.12
C ASN A 191 14.27 3.48 -3.86
N ARG A 192 15.27 3.46 -4.75
CA ARG A 192 16.51 2.71 -4.54
C ARG A 192 17.40 3.36 -3.49
N GLN A 193 17.59 4.67 -3.56
CA GLN A 193 18.52 5.38 -2.68
C GLN A 193 18.11 5.24 -1.20
N ARG A 194 16.82 5.32 -0.87
CA ARG A 194 16.35 5.13 0.52
C ARG A 194 16.71 3.76 1.09
N LEU A 195 16.70 2.70 0.28
CA LEU A 195 17.14 1.38 0.73
C LEU A 195 18.65 1.39 1.06
N LEU A 196 19.47 2.00 0.21
CA LEU A 196 20.91 2.11 0.42
C LEU A 196 21.25 2.98 1.64
N ASP A 197 20.51 4.06 1.84
CA ASP A 197 20.72 4.96 2.98
C ASP A 197 20.35 4.30 4.31
N CYS A 198 19.34 3.42 4.31
CA CYS A 198 18.94 2.66 5.50
C CYS A 198 19.89 1.50 5.81
N PHE A 199 20.53 0.91 4.79
CA PHE A 199 21.40 -0.27 4.91
C PHE A 199 22.70 -0.08 4.10
N PRO A 200 23.63 0.76 4.57
CA PRO A 200 24.86 1.09 3.85
C PRO A 200 25.88 -0.05 3.78
#